data_AF-A0AAD7K8M5-F1
#
_entry.id   AF-A0AAD7K8M5-F1
#
_cell.length_a   1.000
_cell.length_b   1.000
_cell.length_c   1.000
_cell.angle_alpha   90.00
_cell.angle_beta   90.00
_cell.angle_gamma   90.00
#
_symmetry.space_group_name_H-M   'P 1'
#
loop_
_entity.id
_entity.type
_entity.pdbx_description
1 polymer ?
#
loop_
_entity_poly.entity_id
_entity_poly.type
_entity_poly.pdbx_seq_one_letter_code
_entity_poly.pdbx_strand_id
1 'polypeptide(L)'
;MPEVERRGEILKIPKVTTELLDNSGPEEKSLKPARTVFPLPRRGRDKLTAMKAANRKRVMQAETRAAFWKEIERLADPRPVPISVSADGLQDVFETRLNPAQILPPEFDSAQHKINKILAGLLPEKTEDTTPEGFFSKKWNEDDMGALKNHLRKHSLDS
;
A
#
# COMPACT_ATOMS: atom_id res chain seq x y z
N MET A 1 9.50 56.12 10.17
CA MET A 1 9.46 54.68 10.45
C MET A 1 8.72 54.47 11.77
N PRO A 2 7.42 54.09 11.77
CA PRO A 2 6.74 53.63 12.98
C PRO A 2 6.55 52.11 12.96
N GLU A 3 6.73 51.49 14.13
CA GLU A 3 6.65 50.05 14.39
C GLU A 3 5.22 49.51 14.22
N VAL A 4 5.10 48.40 13.49
CA VAL A 4 3.83 47.67 13.32
C VAL A 4 3.73 46.64 14.44
N GLU A 5 3.04 47.01 15.51
CA GLU A 5 2.69 46.13 16.62
C GLU A 5 1.59 45.14 16.17
N ARG A 6 1.98 43.95 15.67
CA ARG A 6 1.02 42.89 15.32
C ARG A 6 0.51 42.22 16.59
N ARG A 7 -0.58 42.74 17.14
CA ARG A 7 -1.38 42.04 18.15
C ARG A 7 -2.10 40.89 17.47
N GLY A 8 -1.76 39.67 17.85
CA GLY A 8 -2.43 38.45 17.37
C GLY A 8 -3.92 38.49 17.73
N GLU A 9 -4.77 38.53 16.71
CA GLU A 9 -6.21 38.38 16.87
C GLU A 9 -6.51 36.92 17.27
N ILE A 10 -6.92 36.74 18.53
CA ILE A 10 -7.44 35.47 19.01
C ILE A 10 -8.83 35.30 18.36
N LEU A 11 -8.93 34.37 17.42
CA LEU A 11 -10.20 33.96 16.82
C LEU A 11 -11.13 33.43 17.92
N LYS A 12 -12.14 34.23 18.29
CA LYS A 12 -13.22 33.81 19.20
C LYS A 12 -14.15 32.85 18.46
N ILE A 13 -13.82 31.57 18.48
CA ILE A 13 -14.72 30.53 17.99
C ILE A 13 -15.79 30.30 19.07
N PRO A 14 -17.09 30.44 18.77
CA PRO A 14 -18.14 30.12 19.72
C PRO A 14 -18.11 28.62 20.04
N LYS A 15 -18.07 28.27 21.33
CA LYS A 15 -18.22 26.89 21.79
C LYS A 15 -19.60 26.39 21.37
N VAL A 16 -19.63 25.41 20.47
CA VAL A 16 -20.84 24.65 20.16
C VAL A 16 -21.09 23.68 21.31
N THR A 17 -21.97 24.05 22.23
CA THR A 17 -22.51 23.12 23.23
C THR A 17 -23.77 22.50 22.65
N THR A 18 -23.77 21.19 22.42
CA THR A 18 -24.97 20.46 22.02
C THR A 18 -25.93 20.38 23.20
N GLU A 19 -27.08 21.05 23.11
CA GLU A 19 -28.23 20.89 24.03
C GLU A 19 -28.97 19.56 23.79
N LEU A 20 -28.23 18.46 23.66
CA LEU A 20 -28.84 17.14 23.58
C LEU A 20 -29.27 16.74 24.99
N LEU A 21 -30.58 16.74 25.22
CA LEU A 21 -31.19 16.16 26.41
C LEU A 21 -30.74 14.70 26.56
N ASP A 22 -30.09 14.40 27.68
CA ASP A 22 -29.74 13.04 28.07
C ASP A 22 -31.03 12.23 28.28
N ASN A 23 -31.40 11.43 27.28
CA ASN A 23 -32.48 10.43 27.37
C ASN A 23 -32.05 9.24 28.26
N SER A 24 -31.59 9.51 29.47
CA SER A 24 -31.34 8.50 30.50
C SER A 24 -32.60 8.26 31.35
N GLY A 25 -33.68 7.88 30.69
CA GLY A 25 -34.79 7.23 31.39
C GLY A 25 -34.34 5.83 31.86
N PRO A 26 -34.86 5.30 32.97
CA PRO A 26 -34.61 3.91 33.35
C PRO A 26 -35.26 3.00 32.31
N GLU A 27 -34.47 2.50 31.35
CA GLU A 27 -34.90 1.41 30.48
C GLU A 27 -35.24 0.21 31.36
N GLU A 28 -36.52 -0.14 31.44
CA GLU A 28 -36.95 -1.44 31.93
C GLU A 28 -36.25 -2.51 31.10
N LYS A 29 -35.22 -3.14 31.70
CA LYS A 29 -34.49 -4.25 31.10
C LYS A 29 -35.44 -5.42 30.96
N SER A 30 -36.16 -5.49 29.85
CA SER A 30 -36.85 -6.71 29.45
C SER A 30 -35.82 -7.84 29.43
N LEU A 31 -36.02 -8.83 30.31
CA LEU A 31 -35.21 -10.05 30.34
C LEU A 31 -35.41 -10.75 29.00
N LYS A 32 -34.45 -10.57 28.09
CA LYS A 32 -34.45 -11.29 26.81
C LYS A 32 -34.54 -12.79 27.12
N PRO A 33 -35.45 -13.54 26.48
CA PRO A 33 -35.58 -14.96 26.75
C PRO A 33 -34.23 -15.65 26.49
N ALA A 34 -33.90 -16.61 27.33
CA ALA A 34 -32.66 -17.38 27.23
C ALA A 34 -32.52 -17.91 25.80
N ARG A 35 -31.45 -17.48 25.12
CA ARG A 35 -31.15 -17.85 23.75
C ARG A 35 -30.99 -19.37 23.69
N THR A 36 -31.99 -20.08 23.19
CA THR A 36 -31.91 -21.53 22.97
C THR A 36 -30.74 -21.79 22.04
N VAL A 37 -29.72 -22.50 22.55
CA VAL A 37 -28.51 -22.83 21.80
C VAL A 37 -28.88 -23.93 20.81
N PHE A 38 -29.41 -23.55 19.65
CA PHE A 38 -29.52 -24.47 18.53
C PHE A 38 -28.10 -24.79 18.02
N PRO A 39 -27.66 -26.07 18.02
CA PRO A 39 -26.37 -26.45 17.45
C PRO A 39 -26.48 -26.41 15.92
N LEU A 40 -26.45 -25.21 15.35
CA LEU A 40 -26.24 -25.07 13.91
C LEU A 40 -24.82 -25.57 13.60
N PRO A 41 -24.63 -26.46 12.60
CA PRO A 41 -23.31 -26.89 12.18
C PRO A 41 -22.50 -25.66 11.77
N ARG A 42 -21.46 -25.36 12.55
CA ARG A 42 -20.61 -24.17 12.46
C ARG A 42 -19.62 -24.24 11.28
N ARG A 43 -20.12 -24.57 10.08
CA ARG A 43 -19.29 -24.74 8.88
C ARG A 43 -18.59 -23.41 8.56
N GLY A 44 -17.29 -23.37 8.79
CA GLY A 44 -16.41 -22.19 8.59
C GLY A 44 -15.90 -21.52 9.86
N ARG A 45 -16.63 -21.60 10.98
CA ARG A 45 -16.17 -21.06 12.28
C ARG A 45 -15.08 -21.91 12.92
N ASP A 46 -15.09 -23.22 12.68
CA ASP A 46 -14.07 -24.11 13.25
C ASP A 46 -12.69 -23.83 12.67
N LYS A 47 -12.61 -23.53 11.36
CA LYS A 47 -11.36 -23.10 10.70
C LYS A 47 -10.83 -21.80 11.30
N LEU A 48 -11.71 -20.83 11.48
CA LEU A 48 -11.34 -19.53 12.06
C LEU A 48 -10.94 -19.66 13.54
N THR A 49 -11.61 -20.54 14.29
CA THR A 49 -11.26 -20.87 15.68
C THR A 49 -9.90 -21.55 15.75
N ALA A 50 -9.64 -22.53 14.88
CA ALA A 50 -8.37 -23.23 14.79
C ALA A 50 -7.22 -22.28 14.41
N MET A 51 -7.44 -21.39 13.43
CA MET A 51 -6.48 -20.37 13.04
C MET A 51 -6.16 -19.40 14.20
N LYS A 52 -7.18 -18.91 14.91
CA LYS A 52 -6.99 -18.06 16.10
C LYS A 52 -6.23 -18.79 17.21
N ALA A 53 -6.52 -20.06 17.43
CA ALA A 53 -5.82 -20.88 18.42
C ALA A 53 -4.34 -21.08 18.05
N ALA A 54 -4.05 -21.33 16.77
CA ALA A 54 -2.67 -21.43 16.27
C ALA A 54 -1.91 -20.11 16.41
N ASN A 55 -2.52 -18.98 16.00
CA ASN A 55 -1.92 -17.65 16.14
C ASN A 55 -1.64 -17.31 17.60
N ARG A 56 -2.61 -17.60 18.50
CA ARG A 56 -2.43 -17.42 19.94
C ARG A 56 -1.26 -18.26 20.46
N LYS A 57 -1.15 -19.52 20.04
CA LYS A 57 -0.04 -20.39 20.45
C LYS A 57 1.31 -19.80 20.04
N ARG A 58 1.45 -19.29 18.81
CA ARG A 58 2.69 -18.66 18.31
C ARG A 58 3.09 -17.43 19.12
N VAL A 59 2.14 -16.56 19.44
CA VAL A 59 2.39 -15.35 20.25
C VAL A 59 2.79 -15.72 21.69
N MET A 60 2.11 -16.70 22.30
CA MET A 60 2.38 -17.10 23.69
C MET A 60 3.65 -17.94 23.86
N GLN A 61 4.14 -18.57 22.78
CA GLN A 61 5.34 -19.41 22.78
C GLN A 61 6.59 -18.69 22.25
N ALA A 62 6.50 -17.39 21.98
CA ALA A 62 7.66 -16.62 21.54
C ALA A 62 8.72 -16.54 22.65
N GLU A 63 9.90 -17.09 22.40
CA GLU A 63 11.00 -17.18 23.37
C GLU A 63 11.65 -15.82 23.67
N THR A 64 11.59 -14.89 22.71
CA THR A 64 12.19 -13.56 22.85
C THR A 64 11.16 -12.46 22.60
N ARG A 65 11.38 -11.30 23.22
CA ARG A 65 10.56 -10.11 22.99
C ARG A 65 10.52 -9.70 21.51
N ALA A 66 11.63 -9.86 20.79
CA ALA A 66 11.69 -9.59 19.35
C ALA A 66 10.81 -10.55 18.55
N ALA A 67 10.84 -11.85 18.86
CA ALA A 67 9.98 -12.84 18.22
C ALA A 67 8.49 -12.59 18.49
N PHE A 68 8.14 -12.16 19.70
CA PHE A 68 6.77 -11.77 20.07
C PHE A 68 6.27 -10.62 19.18
N TRP A 69 7.03 -9.52 19.09
CA TRP A 69 6.62 -8.37 18.29
C TRP A 69 6.57 -8.66 16.80
N LYS A 70 7.49 -9.49 16.28
CA LYS A 70 7.48 -9.93 14.88
C LYS A 70 6.21 -10.72 14.52
N GLU A 71 5.74 -11.59 15.42
CA GLU A 71 4.50 -12.34 15.20
C GLU A 71 3.25 -11.45 15.33
N ILE A 72 3.27 -10.47 16.24
CA ILE A 72 2.20 -9.47 16.34
C ILE A 72 2.16 -8.59 15.08
N GLU A 73 3.30 -8.13 14.59
CA GLU A 73 3.42 -7.35 13.36
C GLU A 73 2.90 -8.15 12.16
N ARG A 74 3.28 -9.44 12.05
CA ARG A 74 2.76 -10.34 11.01
C ARG A 74 1.23 -10.50 11.05
N LEU A 75 0.63 -10.47 12.24
CA LEU A 75 -0.83 -10.61 12.43
C LEU A 75 -1.59 -9.29 12.26
N ALA A 76 -0.96 -8.18 12.65
CA ALA A 76 -1.57 -6.86 12.67
C ALA A 76 -1.40 -6.11 11.35
N ASP A 77 -0.33 -6.40 10.61
CA ASP A 77 -0.02 -5.74 9.36
C ASP A 77 -0.47 -6.64 8.19
N PRO A 78 -1.66 -6.43 7.61
CA PRO A 78 -1.97 -7.03 6.34
C PRO A 78 -1.03 -6.37 5.34
N ARG A 79 0.14 -6.98 5.06
CA ARG A 79 0.98 -6.55 3.94
C ARG A 79 0.05 -6.40 2.75
N PRO A 80 -0.22 -5.17 2.28
CA PRO A 80 -1.15 -4.99 1.19
C PRO A 80 -0.56 -5.76 0.03
N VAL A 81 -1.33 -6.71 -0.50
CA VAL A 81 -0.92 -7.41 -1.72
C VAL A 81 -0.63 -6.31 -2.73
N PRO A 82 0.58 -6.27 -3.33
CA PRO A 82 0.90 -5.24 -4.31
C PRO A 82 -0.20 -5.27 -5.38
N ILE A 83 -0.86 -4.13 -5.57
CA ILE A 83 -1.94 -4.03 -6.54
C ILE A 83 -1.29 -4.25 -7.90
N SER A 84 -1.58 -5.40 -8.52
CA SER A 84 -1.12 -5.70 -9.87
C SER A 84 -1.95 -4.86 -10.85
N VAL A 85 -1.50 -3.64 -11.10
CA VAL A 85 -2.02 -2.79 -12.18
C VAL A 85 -1.28 -3.14 -13.47
N SER A 86 -1.98 -3.19 -14.60
CA SER A 86 -1.32 -3.31 -15.89
C SER A 86 -0.54 -2.02 -16.18
N ALA A 87 0.52 -2.13 -16.99
CA ALA A 87 1.27 -0.95 -17.45
C ALA A 87 0.35 0.02 -18.20
N ASP A 88 -0.56 -0.51 -19.03
CA ASP A 88 -1.55 0.29 -19.75
C ASP A 88 -2.48 1.05 -18.80
N GLY A 89 -2.89 0.44 -17.68
CA GLY A 89 -3.71 1.09 -16.66
C GLY A 89 -3.00 2.19 -15.87
N LEU A 90 -1.66 2.26 -15.97
CA LEU A 90 -0.86 3.32 -15.37
C LEU A 90 -0.57 4.47 -16.34
N GLN A 91 -0.86 4.31 -17.64
CA GLN A 91 -0.54 5.30 -18.67
C GLN A 91 -1.15 6.67 -18.32
N ASP A 92 -2.45 6.72 -18.07
CA ASP A 92 -3.16 7.97 -17.76
C ASP A 92 -2.60 8.67 -16.50
N VAL A 93 -2.23 7.88 -15.49
CA VAL A 93 -1.66 8.40 -14.23
C VAL A 93 -0.28 8.99 -14.48
N PHE A 94 0.54 8.32 -15.30
CA PHE A 94 1.87 8.81 -15.64
C PHE A 94 1.80 10.03 -16.56
N GLU A 95 0.97 10.03 -17.59
CA GLU A 95 0.79 11.19 -18.47
C GLU A 95 0.35 12.44 -17.67
N THR A 96 -0.56 12.26 -16.71
CA THR A 96 -0.99 13.35 -15.82
C THR A 96 0.17 13.87 -14.96
N ARG A 97 1.02 12.96 -14.44
CA ARG A 97 2.15 13.32 -13.56
C ARG A 97 3.36 13.88 -14.31
N LEU A 98 3.55 13.51 -15.57
CA LEU A 98 4.63 14.01 -16.41
C LEU A 98 4.46 15.48 -16.77
N ASN A 99 3.26 16.04 -16.55
CA ASN A 99 2.91 17.44 -16.82
C ASN A 99 3.51 17.94 -18.16
N PRO A 100 3.25 17.24 -19.28
CA PRO A 100 3.80 17.66 -20.56
C PRO A 100 3.24 19.05 -20.90
N ALA A 101 4.13 19.99 -21.20
CA ALA A 101 3.71 21.34 -21.56
C ALA A 101 2.90 21.28 -22.87
N GLN A 102 1.62 21.70 -22.81
CA GLN A 102 0.76 21.77 -24.01
C GLN A 102 1.29 22.79 -25.02
N ILE A 103 1.94 23.84 -24.51
CA ILE A 103 2.60 24.89 -25.27
C ILE A 103 4.01 25.01 -24.71
N LEU A 104 5.00 24.86 -25.58
CA LEU A 104 6.40 25.06 -25.20
C LEU A 104 6.60 26.52 -24.76
N PRO A 105 7.27 26.77 -23.62
CA PRO A 105 7.62 28.12 -23.22
C PRO A 105 8.43 28.84 -24.30
N PRO A 106 8.29 30.17 -24.47
CA PRO A 106 9.03 30.94 -25.48
C PRO A 106 10.55 30.84 -25.35
N GLU A 107 11.04 30.55 -24.15
CA GLU A 107 12.46 30.37 -23.84
C GLU A 107 13.01 29.04 -24.36
N PHE A 108 12.15 28.07 -24.70
CA PHE A 108 12.57 26.79 -25.26
C PHE A 108 12.80 26.87 -26.77
N ASP A 109 13.92 26.32 -27.23
CA ASP A 109 14.19 26.20 -28.65
C ASP A 109 13.25 25.17 -29.31
N SER A 110 12.27 25.70 -30.04
CA SER A 110 11.30 24.89 -30.78
C SER A 110 11.93 23.99 -31.85
N ALA A 111 13.07 24.38 -32.42
CA ALA A 111 13.78 23.58 -33.41
C ALA A 111 14.44 22.37 -32.74
N GLN A 112 15.13 22.60 -31.61
CA GLN A 112 15.73 21.53 -30.81
C GLN A 112 14.67 20.57 -30.27
N HIS A 113 13.52 21.07 -29.81
CA HIS A 113 12.41 20.20 -29.39
C HIS A 113 11.89 19.32 -30.53
N LYS A 114 11.74 19.86 -31.75
CA LYS A 114 11.33 19.05 -32.93
C LYS A 114 12.36 17.97 -33.25
N ILE A 115 13.66 18.29 -33.18
CA ILE A 115 14.74 17.31 -33.39
C ILE A 115 14.65 16.21 -32.32
N ASN A 116 14.51 16.57 -31.04
CA ASN A 116 14.38 15.61 -29.95
C ASN A 116 13.17 14.69 -30.14
N LYS A 117 12.04 15.22 -30.62
CA LYS A 117 10.85 14.42 -30.92
C LYS A 117 11.10 13.42 -32.04
N ILE A 118 11.83 13.81 -33.09
CA ILE A 118 12.22 12.90 -34.17
C ILE A 118 13.17 11.82 -33.63
N LEU A 119 14.21 12.22 -32.89
CA LEU A 119 15.17 11.29 -32.28
C LEU A 119 14.49 10.29 -31.33
N ALA A 120 13.54 10.75 -30.52
CA ALA A 120 12.75 9.88 -29.67
C ALA A 120 11.92 8.85 -30.47
N GLY A 121 11.38 9.24 -31.63
CA GLY A 121 10.68 8.32 -32.54
C GLY A 121 11.60 7.33 -33.26
N LEU A 122 12.91 7.60 -33.31
CA LEU A 122 13.92 6.70 -33.87
C LEU A 122 14.49 5.73 -32.82
N LEU A 123 14.12 5.89 -31.54
CA LEU A 123 14.54 4.94 -30.51
C LEU A 123 13.92 3.56 -30.80
N PRO A 124 14.73 2.49 -30.77
CA PRO A 124 14.21 1.15 -30.99
C PRO A 124 13.28 0.75 -29.84
N GLU A 125 12.26 -0.05 -30.16
CA GLU A 125 11.30 -0.58 -29.16
C GLU A 125 12.00 -1.40 -28.06
N LYS A 126 13.15 -1.99 -28.40
CA LYS A 126 14.03 -2.69 -27.46
C LYS A 126 15.45 -2.18 -27.59
N THR A 127 16.01 -1.73 -26.49
CA THR A 127 17.44 -1.41 -26.39
C THR A 127 18.22 -2.73 -26.32
N GLU A 128 18.87 -3.10 -27.41
CA GLU A 128 19.83 -4.21 -27.40
C GLU A 128 21.21 -3.67 -27.08
N ASP A 129 21.90 -4.33 -26.15
CA ASP A 129 23.28 -3.98 -25.85
C ASP A 129 24.20 -4.49 -26.95
N THR A 130 24.80 -3.57 -27.70
CA THR A 130 25.81 -3.90 -28.71
C THR A 130 27.23 -3.75 -28.19
N THR A 131 27.43 -3.39 -26.91
CA THR A 131 28.77 -3.29 -26.33
C THR A 131 29.38 -4.69 -26.14
N PRO A 132 30.68 -4.87 -26.43
CA PRO A 132 31.36 -6.15 -26.22
C PRO A 132 31.27 -6.67 -24.78
N GLU A 133 31.18 -5.76 -23.82
CA GLU A 133 31.19 -6.04 -22.39
C GLU A 133 29.80 -6.35 -21.82
N GLY A 134 28.72 -6.01 -22.52
CA GLY A 134 27.34 -6.30 -22.09
C GLY A 134 26.94 -5.55 -20.81
N PHE A 135 27.15 -4.23 -20.77
CA PHE A 135 26.84 -3.37 -19.63
C PHE A 135 25.33 -3.25 -19.31
N PHE A 136 24.45 -3.40 -20.30
CA PHE A 136 23.00 -3.45 -20.10
C PHE A 136 22.54 -4.89 -19.84
N SER A 137 21.49 -5.04 -19.05
CA SER A 137 21.00 -6.33 -18.54
C SER A 137 20.87 -7.40 -19.64
N LYS A 138 21.67 -8.45 -19.52
CA LYS A 138 21.64 -9.66 -20.36
C LYS A 138 20.22 -10.25 -20.38
N LYS A 139 19.73 -10.69 -21.54
CA LYS A 139 18.49 -11.48 -21.63
C LYS A 139 18.62 -12.68 -20.68
N TRP A 140 17.63 -12.88 -19.82
CA TRP A 140 17.63 -13.99 -18.86
C TRP A 140 17.61 -15.30 -19.64
N ASN A 141 18.65 -16.11 -19.48
CA ASN A 141 18.71 -17.43 -20.12
C ASN A 141 17.97 -18.46 -19.25
N GLU A 142 17.69 -19.64 -19.82
CA GLU A 142 17.05 -20.74 -19.09
C GLU A 142 17.85 -21.15 -17.84
N ASP A 143 19.18 -21.06 -17.91
CA ASP A 143 20.08 -21.33 -16.80
C ASP A 143 19.88 -20.34 -15.64
N ASP A 144 19.74 -19.04 -15.95
CA ASP A 144 19.49 -17.99 -14.96
C ASP A 144 18.13 -18.20 -14.29
N MET A 145 17.12 -18.58 -15.08
CA MET A 145 15.79 -18.94 -14.59
C MET A 145 15.82 -20.20 -13.71
N GLY A 146 16.65 -21.18 -14.05
CA GLY A 146 16.88 -22.37 -13.25
C GLY A 146 17.52 -22.04 -11.90
N ALA A 147 18.57 -21.21 -11.91
CA ALA A 147 19.23 -20.72 -10.70
C ALA A 147 18.27 -19.95 -9.79
N LEU A 148 17.44 -19.07 -10.36
CA LEU A 148 16.43 -18.33 -9.61
C LEU A 148 15.36 -19.25 -9.00
N LYS A 149 14.85 -20.22 -9.77
CA LYS A 149 13.89 -21.21 -9.25
C LYS A 149 14.49 -22.03 -8.10
N ASN A 150 15.75 -22.40 -8.21
CA ASN A 150 16.46 -23.12 -7.16
C ASN A 150 16.66 -22.26 -5.90
N HIS A 151 17.04 -20.99 -6.09
CA HIS A 151 17.15 -20.01 -5.00
C HIS A 151 15.81 -19.82 -4.29
N LEU A 152 14.72 -19.60 -5.05
CA LEU A 152 13.38 -19.47 -4.49
C LEU A 152 12.96 -20.75 -3.75
N ARG A 153 13.19 -21.95 -4.30
CA ARG A 153 12.89 -23.20 -3.59
C ARG A 153 13.65 -23.33 -2.27
N LYS A 154 14.92 -22.92 -2.24
CA LYS A 154 15.77 -22.96 -1.04
C LYS A 154 15.28 -22.00 0.05
N HIS A 155 14.64 -20.89 -0.31
CA HIS A 155 14.27 -19.83 0.62
C HIS A 155 12.75 -19.62 0.80
N SER A 156 11.90 -20.28 0.01
CA SER A 156 10.44 -20.11 0.00
C SER A 156 9.67 -21.22 0.74
N LEU A 157 10.34 -22.25 1.26
CA LEU A 157 9.68 -23.38 1.93
C LEU A 157 9.64 -23.33 3.46
N ASP A 158 10.03 -22.21 4.08
CA ASP A 158 9.91 -21.99 5.54
C ASP A 158 9.23 -20.64 5.87
N SER A 159 7.93 -20.51 5.56
CA SER A 159 7.07 -19.48 6.17
C SER A 159 5.66 -19.99 6.41
#